data_AF-A0A529WPV8-F1
#
_entry.id   AF-A0A529WPV8-F1
#
_cell.length_a   1.000
_cell.length_b   1.000
_cell.length_c   1.000
_cell.angle_alpha   90.00
_cell.angle_beta   90.00
_cell.angle_gamma   90.00
#
_symmetry.space_group_name_H-M   'P 1'
#
loop_
_entity.id
_entity.type
_entity.pdbx_description
1 polymer ?
#
loop_
_entity_poly.entity_id
_entity_poly.type
_entity_poly.pdbx_seq_one_letter_code
_entity_poly.pdbx_strand_id
1 'polypeptide(L)' 'MSEAGKRNPDCAIDAIGLKTTGMVRYNLGAAELYEEAIRRGEARLTAQGALVAETG' A
#
# COMPACT_ATOMS: atom_id res chain seq x y z
N MET A 1 9.59 12.97 -3.94
CA MET A 1 8.51 11.97 -3.90
C MET A 1 8.87 10.89 -4.90
N SER A 2 8.83 9.62 -4.50
CA SER A 2 9.08 8.49 -5.39
C SER A 2 7.76 7.78 -5.66
N GLU A 3 7.40 7.62 -6.92
CA GLU A 3 6.13 7.00 -7.33
C GLU A 3 6.37 5.76 -8.18
N ALA A 4 5.57 4.72 -7.98
CA ALA A 4 5.62 3.48 -8.75
C ALA A 4 4.21 2.96 -9.07
N GLY A 5 4.07 2.26 -10.19
CA GLY A 5 2.82 1.66 -10.64
C GLY A 5 2.06 2.46 -11.70
N LYS A 6 1.06 1.83 -12.31
CA LYS A 6 0.21 2.47 -13.32
C LYS A 6 -0.71 3.48 -12.63
N ARG A 7 -0.75 4.73 -13.09
CA ARG A 7 -1.66 5.76 -12.58
C ARG A 7 -2.11 6.71 -13.69
N ASN A 8 -3.09 7.56 -13.40
CA ASN A 8 -3.37 8.73 -14.21
C ASN A 8 -2.30 9.81 -13.94
N PRO A 9 -1.48 10.22 -14.92
CA PRO A 9 -0.49 11.28 -14.76
C PRO A 9 -1.08 12.60 -14.24
N ASP A 10 -2.31 12.94 -14.68
CA ASP A 10 -2.99 14.20 -14.40
C ASP A 10 -3.59 14.29 -13.00
N CYS A 11 -3.66 13.17 -12.28
CA CYS A 11 -4.24 13.07 -10.93
C CYS A 11 -3.24 12.48 -9.95
N ALA A 12 -2.14 13.19 -9.70
CA ALA A 12 -1.18 12.85 -8.65
C ALA A 12 -1.72 13.18 -7.25
N ILE A 13 -1.14 12.59 -6.19
CA ILE A 13 -1.60 12.79 -4.81
C ILE A 13 -1.39 14.23 -4.28
N ASP A 14 -0.48 14.99 -4.86
CA ASP A 14 -0.25 16.39 -4.52
C ASP A 14 -1.41 17.28 -4.99
N ALA A 15 -2.13 16.90 -6.04
CA ALA A 15 -3.35 17.57 -6.51
C ALA A 15 -4.47 17.58 -5.45
N ILE A 16 -4.45 16.62 -4.50
CA ILE A 16 -5.36 16.59 -3.35
C ILE A 16 -4.71 17.09 -2.05
N GLY A 17 -3.54 17.74 -2.16
CA GLY A 17 -2.85 18.35 -1.03
C GLY A 17 -1.96 17.40 -0.20
N LEU A 18 -1.80 16.14 -0.59
CA LEU A 18 -0.92 15.20 0.10
C LEU A 18 0.53 15.38 -0.35
N LYS A 19 1.43 15.56 0.62
CA LYS A 19 2.87 15.63 0.39
C LYS A 19 3.57 14.58 1.23
N THR A 20 4.58 13.92 0.66
CA THR A 20 5.33 12.88 1.38
C THR A 20 6.77 12.78 0.87
N THR A 21 7.67 12.38 1.76
CA THR A 21 9.03 11.93 1.45
C THR A 21 9.08 10.42 1.18
N GLY A 22 8.01 9.69 1.50
CA GLY A 22 7.88 8.26 1.28
C GLY A 22 7.57 7.88 -0.18
N MET A 23 7.43 6.57 -0.40
CA MET A 23 7.10 5.99 -1.70
C MET A 23 5.59 5.84 -1.86
N VAL A 24 5.05 6.36 -2.97
CA VAL A 24 3.66 6.20 -3.37
C VAL A 24 3.57 5.04 -4.35
N ARG A 25 2.83 3.99 -3.99
CA ARG A 25 2.64 2.81 -4.83
C ARG A 25 1.20 2.78 -5.32
N TYR A 26 0.99 2.95 -6.62
CA TYR A 26 -0.33 2.95 -7.25
C TYR A 26 -0.68 1.58 -7.80
N ASN A 27 -1.93 1.16 -7.59
CA ASN A 27 -2.47 -0.10 -8.12
C ASN A 27 -1.60 -1.33 -7.76
N LEU A 28 -1.10 -1.35 -6.52
CA LEU A 28 -0.32 -2.45 -6.00
C LEU A 28 -1.18 -3.73 -5.98
N GLY A 29 -0.63 -4.85 -6.43
CA GLY A 29 -1.34 -6.12 -6.50
C GLY A 29 -1.61 -6.71 -5.12
N ALA A 30 -2.55 -7.67 -5.05
CA ALA A 30 -2.90 -8.30 -3.78
C ALA A 30 -1.71 -8.97 -3.07
N ALA A 31 -0.84 -9.67 -3.82
CA ALA A 31 0.35 -10.31 -3.26
C ALA A 31 1.33 -9.29 -2.66
N GLU A 32 1.59 -8.20 -3.37
CA GLU A 32 2.46 -7.12 -2.91
C GLU A 32 1.87 -6.39 -1.68
N LEU A 33 0.54 -6.20 -1.63
CA LEU A 33 -0.15 -5.65 -0.47
C LEU A 33 -0.02 -6.56 0.76
N TYR A 34 -0.14 -7.88 0.58
CA TYR A 34 0.10 -8.86 1.65
C TYR A 34 1.51 -8.74 2.21
N GLU A 35 2.51 -8.69 1.33
CA GLU A 35 3.91 -8.57 1.74
C GLU A 35 4.18 -7.28 2.50
N GLU A 36 3.67 -6.14 2.04
CA GLU A 36 3.85 -4.86 2.74
C GLU A 36 3.20 -4.88 4.12
N ALA A 37 1.97 -5.39 4.25
CA ALA A 37 1.25 -5.45 5.53
C ALA A 37 1.95 -6.36 6.54
N ILE A 38 2.42 -7.54 6.10
CA ILE A 38 3.16 -8.49 6.94
C ILE A 38 4.52 -7.90 7.34
N ARG A 39 5.25 -7.29 6.39
CA ARG A 39 6.57 -6.69 6.64
C ARG A 39 6.51 -5.55 7.65
N ARG A 40 5.40 -4.80 7.67
CA ARG A 40 5.16 -3.70 8.61
C ARG A 40 4.62 -4.16 9.97
N GLY A 41 4.28 -5.45 10.11
CA GLY A 41 3.65 -5.99 11.31
C GLY A 41 2.21 -5.53 11.51
N GLU A 42 1.56 -5.01 10.46
CA GLU A 42 0.18 -4.51 10.49
C GLU A 42 -0.84 -5.66 10.38
N ALA A 43 -0.42 -6.81 9.86
CA ALA A 43 -1.25 -7.99 9.68
C ALA A 43 -0.44 -9.29 9.70
N ARG A 44 -1.14 -10.42 9.84
CA ARG A 44 -0.57 -11.78 9.75
C ARG A 44 -1.45 -12.69 8.90
N LEU A 45 -0.93 -13.85 8.52
CA LEU A 45 -1.72 -14.88 7.85
C LEU A 45 -2.46 -15.75 8.88
N THR A 46 -3.69 -16.11 8.55
CA THR A 46 -4.39 -17.22 9.21
C THR A 46 -3.81 -18.56 8.75
N ALA A 47 -4.22 -19.66 9.39
CA ALA A 47 -3.80 -21.00 8.99
C ALA A 47 -4.17 -21.36 7.53
N GLN A 48 -5.21 -20.72 6.99
CA GLN A 48 -5.72 -20.92 5.63
C GLN A 48 -5.18 -19.87 4.63
N GLY A 49 -4.27 -18.99 5.06
CA GLY A 49 -3.62 -18.02 4.18
C GLY A 49 -4.39 -16.71 3.94
N ALA A 50 -5.47 -16.46 4.69
CA ALA A 50 -6.14 -15.16 4.65
C ALA A 50 -5.38 -14.12 5.47
N LEU A 51 -5.37 -12.86 5.03
CA LEU A 51 -4.80 -11.76 5.80
C LEU A 51 -5.73 -11.37 6.95
N VAL A 52 -5.22 -11.33 8.17
CA VAL A 52 -5.92 -10.86 9.36
C VAL A 52 -5.16 -9.70 10.00
N ALA A 53 -5.88 -8.63 10.31
CA ALA A 53 -5.38 -7.43 10.99
C ALA A 53 -6.30 -7.10 12.18
N GLU A 54 -5.73 -6.50 13.22
CA GLU A 54 -6.48 -6.00 14.38
C GLU A 54 -6.58 -4.47 14.27
N THR A 55 -7.76 -3.92 14.56
CA THR A 55 -8.03 -2.48 14.39
C THR A 55 -8.16 -1.71 15.71
N GLY A 56 -7.71 -2.32 16.81
CA GLY A 56 -7.92 -1.84 18.18
C GLY A 56 -9.17 -2.41 18.83
#